data_AF-A0A0B3AH64-F1
#
_entry.id   AF-A0A0B3AH64-F1
#
_cell.length_a   1.000
_cell.length_b   1.000
_cell.length_c   1.000
_cell.angle_alpha   90.00
_cell.angle_beta   90.00
_cell.angle_gamma   90.00
#
_symmetry.space_group_name_H-M   'P 1'
#
loop_
_entity.id
_entity.type
_entity.pdbx_description
1 polymer ?
#
loop_
_entity_poly.entity_id
_entity_poly.type
_entity_poly.pdbx_seq_one_letter_code
_entity_poly.pdbx_strand_id
1 'polypeptide(L)' 'MKLKKCDNCNEYTLQENCPKCKKTSKDAHYKFIKIKDAPKNADISKIRRD' A
#
# COMPACT_ATOMS: atom_id res chain seq x y z
N MET A 1 -8.84 5.23 -4.20
CA MET A 1 -7.50 5.84 -4.33
C MET A 1 -6.50 4.76 -4.72
N LYS A 2 -5.58 5.03 -5.64
CA LYS A 2 -4.52 4.09 -6.04
C LYS A 2 -3.23 4.44 -5.29
N LEU A 3 -2.48 3.44 -4.86
CA LEU A 3 -1.17 3.64 -4.26
C LEU A 3 -0.20 4.09 -5.36
N LYS A 4 0.54 5.18 -5.12
CA LYS A 4 1.57 5.71 -6.01
C LYS A 4 2.94 5.65 -5.31
N LYS A 5 4.03 5.68 -6.07
CA LYS A 5 5.42 5.67 -5.57
C LYS A 5 6.23 6.78 -6.24
N CYS A 6 6.98 7.58 -5.46
CA CYS A 6 7.97 8.53 -6.01
C CYS A 6 9.23 7.75 -6.43
N ASP A 7 9.66 7.85 -7.69
CA ASP A 7 10.91 7.25 -8.17
C ASP A 7 12.16 7.85 -7.49
N ASN A 8 12.10 9.11 -7.05
CA ASN A 8 13.25 9.77 -6.41
C ASN A 8 13.38 9.40 -4.93
N CYS A 9 12.27 9.42 -4.19
CA CYS A 9 12.27 9.16 -2.74
C CYS A 9 12.02 7.70 -2.38
N ASN A 10 11.61 6.88 -3.35
CA ASN A 10 11.10 5.52 -3.13
C ASN A 10 9.95 5.43 -2.11
N GLU A 11 9.32 6.56 -1.80
CA GLU A 11 8.24 6.67 -0.82
C GLU A 11 6.88 6.41 -1.49
N TYR A 12 6.02 5.69 -0.77
CA TYR A 12 4.66 5.39 -1.21
C TYR A 12 3.71 6.47 -0.72
N THR A 13 2.82 6.93 -1.59
CA THR A 13 1.85 7.98 -1.29
C THR A 13 0.52 7.71 -2.01
N LEU A 14 -0.57 8.23 -1.46
CA LEU A 14 -1.89 8.23 -2.13
C LEU A 14 -2.11 9.51 -2.95
N GLN A 15 -1.24 10.51 -2.79
CA GLN A 15 -1.30 11.77 -3.52
C GLN A 15 -0.62 11.66 -4.88
N GLU A 16 -1.04 12.52 -5.81
CA GLU A 16 -0.44 12.58 -7.15
C GLU A 16 1.02 12.99 -7.12
N ASN A 17 1.34 13.94 -6.24
CA ASN A 17 2.68 14.43 -6.03
C ASN A 17 3.22 13.88 -4.72
N CYS A 18 4.52 13.59 -4.70
CA CYS A 18 5.18 13.16 -3.49
C CYS A 18 5.32 14.32 -2.50
N PRO A 19 5.02 14.12 -1.20
CA PRO A 19 5.12 15.17 -0.20
C PRO A 19 6.57 15.66 0.03
N LYS A 20 7.57 14.79 -0.20
CA LYS A 20 8.99 15.14 -0.07
C LYS A 20 9.58 15.74 -1.34
N CYS A 21 9.46 15.01 -2.46
CA CYS A 21 10.13 15.38 -3.72
C CYS A 21 9.33 16.42 -4.53
N LYS A 22 8.04 16.63 -4.22
CA LYS A 22 7.05 17.42 -5.00
C LYS A 22 6.94 17.02 -6.48
N LYS A 23 7.59 15.95 -6.90
CA LYS A 23 7.49 15.34 -8.23
C LYS A 23 6.30 14.40 -8.30
N THR A 24 5.84 14.15 -9.51
CA THR A 24 4.75 13.22 -9.80
C THR A 24 5.11 11.80 -9.39
N SER A 25 4.23 11.18 -8.63
CA SER A 25 4.33 9.78 -8.21
C SER A 25 3.68 8.89 -9.26
N LYS A 26 4.33 7.77 -9.60
CA LYS A 26 3.80 6.79 -10.55
C LYS A 26 2.92 5.77 -9.85
N ASP A 27 1.97 5.18 -10.57
CA ASP A 27 1.15 4.09 -10.01
C ASP A 27 2.02 2.94 -9.51
N ALA A 28 1.79 2.54 -8.26
CA ALA A 28 2.46 1.43 -7.63
C ALA A 28 1.54 0.21 -7.64
N HIS A 29 1.94 -0.82 -8.38
CA HIS A 29 1.25 -2.09 -8.36
C HIS A 29 1.62 -2.86 -7.09
N TYR A 30 0.66 -3.04 -6.20
CA TYR A 30 0.82 -3.90 -5.03
C TYR A 30 0.78 -5.36 -5.47
N LYS A 31 1.90 -6.08 -5.32
CA LYS A 31 1.92 -7.54 -5.48
C LYS A 31 1.53 -8.17 -4.16
N PHE A 32 0.30 -8.66 -4.05
CA PHE A 32 -0.13 -9.43 -2.88
C PHE A 32 0.71 -10.71 -2.83
N ILE A 33 1.64 -10.78 -1.88
CA ILE A 33 2.43 -12.00 -1.68
C ILE A 33 1.49 -12.99 -0.99
N LYS A 34 1.12 -14.06 -1.70
CA LYS A 34 0.40 -15.19 -1.10
C LYS A 34 1.35 -15.86 -0.11
N ILE A 35 1.24 -15.52 1.16
CA ILE A 35 1.93 -16.22 2.24
C ILE A 35 1.29 -17.61 2.34
N LYS A 36 2.01 -18.66 1.97
CA LYS A 36 1.51 -20.05 1.94
C LYS A 36 1.08 -20.54 3.32
N ASP A 37 1.65 -19.97 4.38
CA ASP A 37 1.39 -20.27 5.80
C ASP A 37 0.48 -19.23 6.48
N ALA A 38 -0.22 -18.39 5.72
CA ALA A 38 -1.23 -17.53 6.32
C ALA A 38 -2.32 -18.42 6.97
N PRO A 39 -2.69 -18.18 8.25
CA PRO A 39 -3.78 -18.91 8.87
C PRO A 39 -5.03 -18.73 8.00
N LYS A 40 -5.59 -19.85 7.51
CA LYS A 40 -6.65 -19.88 6.49
C LYS A 40 -7.92 -19.11 6.90
N ASN A 41 -8.08 -18.83 8.21
CA ASN A 41 -9.26 -18.23 8.79
C ASN A 41 -8.86 -17.11 9.76
N ALA A 42 -8.43 -15.95 9.22
CA ALA A 42 -8.57 -14.71 9.98
C ALA A 42 -10.07 -14.40 10.03
N ASP A 43 -10.74 -14.91 11.06
CA ASP A 43 -12.17 -14.69 11.29
C ASP A 43 -12.41 -13.18 11.48
N ILE A 44 -12.92 -12.51 10.45
CA ILE A 44 -13.12 -11.06 10.41
C ILE A 44 -14.06 -10.60 11.55
N SER A 45 -14.92 -11.50 12.04
CA SER A 45 -15.79 -11.32 13.20
C SER A 45 -15.05 -11.08 14.52
N LYS A 46 -13.75 -11.41 14.62
CA LYS A 46 -12.92 -11.16 15.83
C LYS A 46 -12.12 -9.87 15.76
N ILE A 47 -12.16 -9.14 14.65
CA ILE A 47 -11.51 -7.83 14.53
C ILE A 47 -12.40 -6.82 15.27
N ARG A 48 -12.01 -6.43 16.48
CA ARG A 48 -12.67 -5.33 17.22
C ARG A 48 -12.61 -4.07 16.35
N ARG A 49 -13.78 -3.63 15.89
CA ARG A 49 -13.98 -2.28 15.38
C ARG A 49 -14.26 -1.42 16.62
N ASP A 50 -13.24 -0.68 17.06
CA ASP A 50 -13.41 0.43 17.99
C ASP A 50 -14.07 1.61 17.26
#